data_AF-A0A3C0P1N3-F1
#
_entry.id   AF-A0A3C0P1N3-F1
#
_cell.length_a   1.000
_cell.length_b   1.000
_cell.length_c   1.000
_cell.angle_alpha   90.00
_cell.angle_beta   90.00
_cell.angle_gamma   90.00
#
_symmetry.space_group_name_H-M   'P 1'
#
loop_
_entity.id
_entity.type
_entity.pdbx_description
1 polymer ?
#
loop_
_entity_poly.entity_id
_entity_poly.type
_entity_poly.pdbx_seq_one_letter_code
_entity_poly.pdbx_strand_id
1 'polypeptide(L)'
;MEMSYITYESVNDCIKKLFGNSVYIEKESRVHGGDINDAFRLTLSNGESVFLKQNSKENYSFFISEYEGLKALCSTEKINCPEVYGIGADDRTGTSFLVMEYIEPARMSISSQTDLGYQLARLHMSDASAFTKGGMPFGFFRNNYIGASVQINTLKKSWIDFFRDCRLEPQIKMAEAFLDSEQLKKCGVLLGHLDKYLEEPAKASLLHGDLWGGNVMSDTEKR
;
A
#
# COMPACT_ATOMS: atom_id res chain seq x y z
N MET A 1 1.14 5.81 -18.84
CA MET A 1 -0.31 5.86 -18.60
C MET A 1 -0.51 6.80 -17.44
N GLU A 2 -1.16 7.94 -17.66
CA GLU A 2 -1.72 8.72 -16.55
C GLU A 2 -2.85 7.87 -15.97
N MET A 3 -2.68 7.38 -14.74
CA MET A 3 -3.79 6.77 -14.03
C MET A 3 -4.78 7.89 -13.68
N SER A 4 -5.98 7.84 -14.26
CA SER A 4 -7.08 8.67 -13.82
C SER A 4 -7.55 8.15 -12.44
N TYR A 5 -7.25 8.90 -11.39
CA TYR A 5 -7.79 8.61 -10.07
C TYR A 5 -9.27 8.95 -10.02
N ILE A 6 -10.07 8.13 -9.34
CA ILE A 6 -11.42 8.51 -8.99
C ILE A 6 -11.32 9.48 -7.80
N THR A 7 -11.50 10.77 -8.09
CA THR A 7 -11.31 11.85 -7.12
C THR A 7 -12.64 12.46 -6.70
N TYR A 8 -12.78 12.73 -5.42
CA TYR A 8 -13.96 13.35 -4.83
C TYR A 8 -13.62 14.60 -4.03
N GLU A 9 -14.55 15.56 -3.97
CA GLU A 9 -14.36 16.82 -3.24
C GLU A 9 -14.63 16.67 -1.74
N SER A 10 -15.31 15.60 -1.33
CA SER A 10 -15.57 15.25 0.07
C SER A 10 -16.01 13.80 0.20
N VAL A 11 -15.96 13.26 1.42
CA VAL A 11 -16.48 11.91 1.71
C VAL A 11 -17.97 11.84 1.36
N ASN A 12 -18.77 12.85 1.69
CA ASN A 12 -20.19 12.88 1.35
C ASN A 12 -20.46 12.90 -0.17
N ASP A 13 -19.62 13.60 -0.94
CA ASP A 13 -19.69 13.59 -2.41
C ASP A 13 -19.38 12.19 -2.97
N CYS A 14 -18.34 11.54 -2.43
CA CYS A 14 -17.99 10.15 -2.73
C CYS A 14 -19.16 9.21 -2.47
N ILE A 15 -19.74 9.24 -1.26
CA ILE A 15 -20.87 8.39 -0.90
C ILE A 15 -22.07 8.60 -1.84
N LYS A 16 -22.45 9.84 -2.11
CA LYS A 16 -23.60 10.13 -2.98
C LYS A 16 -23.40 9.65 -4.41
N LYS A 17 -22.19 9.82 -4.97
CA LYS A 17 -21.88 9.40 -6.34
C LYS A 17 -21.84 7.88 -6.51
N LEU A 18 -21.40 7.16 -5.48
CA LEU A 18 -21.28 5.70 -5.52
C LEU A 18 -22.58 4.97 -5.15
N PHE A 19 -23.26 5.44 -4.10
CA PHE A 19 -24.37 4.72 -3.48
C PHE A 19 -25.73 5.38 -3.74
N GLY A 20 -25.74 6.58 -4.33
CA GLY A 20 -26.94 7.31 -4.73
C GLY A 20 -27.17 8.60 -3.93
N ASN A 21 -27.79 9.59 -4.58
CA ASN A 21 -27.93 10.95 -4.05
C ASN A 21 -28.70 11.06 -2.71
N SER A 22 -29.55 10.08 -2.40
CA SER A 22 -30.32 10.01 -1.15
C SER A 22 -29.58 9.28 -0.03
N VAL A 23 -28.45 8.63 -0.32
CA VAL A 23 -27.66 7.90 0.68
C VAL A 23 -26.79 8.87 1.46
N TYR A 24 -26.75 8.70 2.77
CA TYR A 24 -25.94 9.49 3.70
C TYR A 24 -25.27 8.60 4.74
N ILE A 25 -24.27 9.15 5.43
CA ILE A 25 -23.58 8.47 6.52
C ILE A 25 -24.48 8.53 7.76
N GLU A 26 -24.99 7.38 8.20
CA GLU A 26 -25.80 7.27 9.43
C GLU A 26 -24.94 7.19 10.69
N LYS A 27 -23.81 6.51 10.59
CA LYS A 27 -22.92 6.29 11.72
C LYS A 27 -21.46 6.24 11.27
N GLU A 28 -20.62 6.93 12.03
CA GLU A 28 -19.17 6.82 11.94
C GLU A 28 -18.65 6.12 13.19
N SER A 29 -17.84 5.07 13.02
CA SER A 29 -17.24 4.32 14.12
C SER A 29 -15.74 4.20 13.89
N ARG A 30 -14.93 4.68 14.85
CA ARG A 30 -13.47 4.57 14.76
C ARG A 30 -13.05 3.10 14.77
N VAL A 31 -12.14 2.76 13.86
CA VAL A 31 -11.47 1.46 13.80
C VAL A 31 -10.03 1.68 14.26
N HIS A 32 -9.57 0.86 15.20
CA HIS A 32 -8.22 0.95 15.74
C HIS A 32 -7.27 0.04 14.95
N GLY A 33 -6.00 0.43 14.82
CA GLY A 33 -4.96 -0.38 14.17
C GLY A 33 -4.02 0.39 13.22
N GLY A 34 -4.32 1.64 12.87
CA GLY A 34 -3.42 2.49 12.08
C GLY A 34 -2.60 3.43 12.96
N ASP A 35 -1.30 3.54 12.70
CA ASP A 35 -0.40 4.46 13.41
C ASP A 35 -0.31 5.86 12.76
N ILE A 36 -0.74 6.00 11.50
CA ILE A 36 -0.50 7.20 10.67
C ILE A 36 -1.80 7.91 10.28
N ASN A 37 -2.85 7.15 9.97
CA ASN A 37 -4.13 7.66 9.48
C ASN A 37 -5.24 7.36 10.48
N ASP A 38 -6.20 8.27 10.57
CA ASP A 38 -7.46 7.95 11.22
C ASP A 38 -8.26 7.00 10.34
N ALA A 39 -8.85 5.98 10.96
CA ALA A 39 -9.59 4.92 10.28
C ALA A 39 -10.99 4.79 10.86
N PHE A 40 -11.98 4.67 9.98
CA PHE A 40 -13.39 4.61 10.35
C PHE A 40 -14.15 3.57 9.52
N ARG A 41 -15.13 2.93 10.16
CA ARG A 41 -16.27 2.30 9.49
C ARG A 41 -17.36 3.36 9.36
N LEU A 42 -17.81 3.60 8.13
CA LEU A 42 -18.99 4.41 7.85
C LEU A 42 -20.15 3.47 7.54
N THR A 43 -21.20 3.51 8.35
CA THR A 43 -22.47 2.84 8.05
C THR A 43 -23.37 3.80 7.29
N LEU A 44 -23.86 3.37 6.15
CA LEU A 44 -24.66 4.16 5.22
C LEU A 44 -26.16 3.88 5.43
N SER A 45 -27.00 4.85 5.07
CA SER A 45 -28.47 4.77 5.23
C SER A 45 -29.16 3.70 4.39
N ASN A 46 -28.46 3.09 3.45
CA ASN A 46 -28.93 1.96 2.66
C ASN A 46 -28.53 0.60 3.27
N GLY A 47 -27.88 0.59 4.44
CA GLY A 47 -27.42 -0.61 5.13
C GLY A 47 -26.00 -1.07 4.77
N GLU A 48 -25.35 -0.44 3.78
CA GLU A 48 -23.97 -0.77 3.41
C GLU A 48 -22.96 -0.17 4.40
N SER A 49 -21.73 -0.67 4.36
CA SER A 49 -20.60 -0.11 5.12
C SER A 49 -19.39 0.11 4.23
N VAL A 50 -18.70 1.22 4.42
CA VAL A 50 -17.42 1.50 3.75
C VAL A 50 -16.34 1.82 4.77
N PHE A 51 -15.09 1.56 4.40
CA PHE A 51 -13.93 1.90 5.21
C PHE A 51 -13.34 3.22 4.73
N LEU A 52 -13.15 4.14 5.66
CA LEU A 52 -12.58 5.46 5.43
C LEU A 52 -11.22 5.54 6.13
N LYS A 53 -10.17 5.83 5.37
CA LYS A 53 -8.93 6.38 5.90
C LYS A 53 -8.92 7.89 5.69
N GLN A 54 -8.51 8.63 6.71
CA GLN A 54 -8.43 10.09 6.66
C GLN A 54 -7.13 10.60 7.30
N ASN A 55 -6.62 11.70 6.76
CA ASN A 55 -5.50 12.45 7.31
C ASN A 55 -5.65 13.94 6.95
N SER A 56 -4.70 14.78 7.36
CA SER A 56 -4.54 16.15 6.88
C SER A 56 -4.42 16.19 5.34
N LYS A 57 -4.82 17.31 4.74
CA LYS A 57 -4.80 17.48 3.27
C LYS A 57 -3.38 17.37 2.70
N GLU A 58 -2.37 17.77 3.46
CA GLU A 58 -0.96 17.70 3.09
C GLU A 58 -0.50 16.26 2.80
N ASN A 59 -1.17 15.27 3.41
CA ASN A 59 -0.91 13.85 3.23
C ASN A 59 -1.67 13.20 2.06
N TYR A 60 -2.27 13.99 1.16
CA TYR A 60 -3.00 13.46 -0.01
C TYR A 60 -2.16 12.48 -0.86
N SER A 61 -0.84 12.70 -0.95
CA SER A 61 0.07 11.81 -1.68
C SER A 61 0.21 10.41 -1.07
N PHE A 62 -0.03 10.25 0.25
CA PHE A 62 -0.11 8.93 0.88
C PHE A 62 -1.25 8.12 0.28
N PHE A 63 -2.44 8.73 0.16
CA PHE A 63 -3.62 8.07 -0.38
C PHE A 63 -3.51 7.79 -1.88
N ILE A 64 -2.84 8.65 -2.66
CA ILE A 64 -2.49 8.33 -4.05
C ILE A 64 -1.63 7.06 -4.12
N SER A 65 -0.59 6.98 -3.29
CA SER A 65 0.35 5.85 -3.30
C SER A 65 -0.33 4.55 -2.89
N GLU A 66 -1.20 4.62 -1.88
CA GLU A 66 -1.99 3.48 -1.42
C GLU A 66 -3.02 3.04 -2.47
N TYR A 67 -3.72 3.99 -3.10
CA TYR A 67 -4.64 3.71 -4.23
C TYR A 67 -3.91 2.98 -5.36
N GLU A 68 -2.75 3.48 -5.78
CA GLU A 68 -1.95 2.89 -6.85
C GLU A 68 -1.45 1.48 -6.49
N GLY A 69 -0.98 1.27 -5.26
CA GLY A 69 -0.55 -0.03 -4.77
C GLY A 69 -1.69 -1.05 -4.73
N LEU A 70 -2.84 -0.67 -4.18
CA LEU A 70 -4.03 -1.53 -4.13
C LEU A 70 -4.53 -1.86 -5.54
N LYS A 71 -4.62 -0.88 -6.45
CA LYS A 71 -5.02 -1.13 -7.84
C LYS A 71 -4.04 -2.08 -8.54
N ALA A 72 -2.74 -1.96 -8.31
CA ALA A 72 -1.75 -2.88 -8.86
C ALA A 72 -1.96 -4.31 -8.34
N LEU A 73 -2.08 -4.50 -7.02
CA LEU A 73 -2.34 -5.82 -6.41
C LEU A 73 -3.64 -6.43 -6.93
N CYS A 74 -4.74 -5.68 -6.91
CA CYS A 74 -6.05 -6.13 -7.34
C CYS A 74 -6.09 -6.50 -8.83
N SER A 75 -5.37 -5.77 -9.68
CA SER A 75 -5.32 -6.05 -11.12
C SER A 75 -4.74 -7.43 -11.47
N THR A 76 -4.05 -8.08 -10.54
CA THR A 76 -3.51 -9.43 -10.76
C THR A 76 -4.57 -10.52 -10.63
N GLU A 77 -5.68 -10.24 -9.93
CA GLU A 77 -6.72 -11.21 -9.56
C GLU A 77 -6.14 -12.47 -8.88
N LYS A 78 -4.97 -12.35 -8.23
CA LYS A 78 -4.29 -13.49 -7.57
C LYS A 78 -4.37 -13.49 -6.06
N ILE A 79 -4.64 -12.33 -5.48
CA ILE A 79 -4.80 -12.12 -4.05
C ILE A 79 -6.03 -11.27 -3.82
N ASN A 80 -6.78 -11.57 -2.77
CA ASN A 80 -7.89 -10.75 -2.35
C ASN A 80 -7.38 -9.44 -1.74
N CYS A 81 -8.02 -8.36 -2.14
CA CYS A 81 -7.71 -7.00 -1.78
C CYS A 81 -9.03 -6.23 -1.68
N PRO A 82 -9.14 -5.24 -0.79
CA PRO A 82 -10.34 -4.42 -0.71
C PRO A 82 -10.54 -3.64 -2.01
N GLU A 83 -11.78 -3.57 -2.49
CA GLU A 83 -12.10 -2.68 -3.60
C GLU A 83 -11.87 -1.22 -3.19
N VAL A 84 -11.16 -0.46 -4.04
CA VAL A 84 -10.91 0.96 -3.80
C VAL A 84 -11.92 1.81 -4.55
N TYR A 85 -12.81 2.47 -3.82
CA TYR A 85 -13.85 3.31 -4.39
C TYR A 85 -13.34 4.68 -4.84
N GLY A 86 -12.35 5.24 -4.14
CA GLY A 86 -11.64 6.44 -4.59
C GLY A 86 -10.96 7.23 -3.47
N ILE A 87 -10.35 8.34 -3.86
CA ILE A 87 -9.61 9.24 -2.98
C ILE A 87 -10.15 10.67 -3.09
N GLY A 88 -9.78 11.53 -2.17
CA GLY A 88 -10.16 12.95 -2.27
C GLY A 88 -9.46 13.84 -1.26
N ALA A 89 -9.72 15.13 -1.42
CA ALA A 89 -9.31 16.17 -0.49
C ALA A 89 -10.48 17.13 -0.30
N ASP A 90 -10.85 17.39 0.96
CA ASP A 90 -11.89 18.35 1.29
C ASP A 90 -11.22 19.64 1.79
N ASP A 91 -11.29 20.67 0.96
CA ASP A 91 -10.70 21.99 1.20
C ASP A 91 -11.33 22.72 2.38
N ARG A 92 -12.57 22.38 2.75
CA ARG A 92 -13.29 23.04 3.84
C ARG A 92 -12.84 22.51 5.20
N THR A 93 -12.54 21.21 5.26
CA THR A 93 -12.06 20.55 6.49
C THR A 93 -10.54 20.50 6.57
N GLY A 94 -9.84 20.72 5.45
CA GLY A 94 -8.38 20.57 5.38
C GLY A 94 -7.94 19.11 5.51
N THR A 95 -8.77 18.16 5.06
CA THR A 95 -8.47 16.73 5.15
C THR A 95 -8.32 16.08 3.78
N SER A 96 -7.55 15.00 3.72
CA SER A 96 -7.50 14.07 2.59
C SER A 96 -7.99 12.70 3.01
N PHE A 97 -8.49 11.91 2.07
CA PHE A 97 -9.10 10.63 2.38
C PHE A 97 -8.98 9.58 1.27
N LEU A 98 -9.18 8.33 1.67
CA LEU A 98 -9.33 7.13 0.83
C LEU A 98 -10.55 6.36 1.32
N VAL A 99 -11.49 6.08 0.40
CA VAL A 99 -12.69 5.27 0.67
C VAL A 99 -12.54 3.93 -0.06
N MET A 100 -12.78 2.84 0.66
CA MET A 100 -12.68 1.48 0.15
C MET A 100 -13.72 0.56 0.77
N GLU A 101 -13.80 -0.65 0.25
CA GLU A 101 -14.62 -1.74 0.78
C GLU A 101 -14.36 -1.92 2.28
N TYR A 102 -15.44 -2.00 3.06
CA TYR A 102 -15.34 -2.43 4.44
C TYR A 102 -15.41 -3.95 4.52
N ILE A 103 -14.31 -4.56 4.93
CA ILE A 103 -14.23 -6.01 5.15
C ILE A 103 -14.56 -6.29 6.62
N GLU A 104 -15.59 -7.11 6.88
CA GLU A 104 -15.94 -7.50 8.24
C GLU A 104 -14.91 -8.51 8.78
N PRO A 105 -14.14 -8.16 9.83
CA PRO A 105 -13.05 -9.02 10.29
C PRO A 105 -13.55 -10.35 10.86
N ALA A 106 -12.88 -11.43 10.50
CA ALA A 106 -13.09 -12.75 11.07
C ALA A 106 -11.81 -13.32 11.67
N ARG A 107 -11.96 -14.34 12.51
CA ARG A 107 -10.83 -15.07 13.07
C ARG A 107 -10.09 -15.81 11.96
N MET A 108 -8.80 -15.51 11.81
CA MET A 108 -7.91 -16.22 10.90
C MET A 108 -7.86 -17.72 11.24
N SER A 109 -8.28 -18.55 10.29
CA SER A 109 -8.21 -20.01 10.41
C SER A 109 -6.93 -20.57 9.78
N ILE A 110 -6.58 -21.82 10.08
CA ILE A 110 -5.43 -22.51 9.44
C ILE A 110 -5.67 -22.61 7.92
N SER A 111 -6.91 -22.84 7.49
CA SER A 111 -7.27 -22.86 6.06
C SER A 111 -7.01 -21.50 5.42
N SER A 112 -7.49 -20.42 6.03
CA SER A 112 -7.31 -19.06 5.53
C SER A 112 -5.82 -18.69 5.41
N GLN A 113 -4.98 -19.09 6.37
CA GLN A 113 -3.53 -18.88 6.27
C GLN A 113 -2.89 -19.67 5.13
N THR A 114 -3.38 -20.89 4.90
CA THR A 114 -2.92 -21.74 3.79
C THR A 114 -3.32 -21.13 2.45
N ASP A 115 -4.55 -20.64 2.34
CA ASP A 115 -5.08 -19.97 1.15
C ASP A 115 -4.32 -18.68 0.86
N LEU A 116 -4.02 -17.87 1.88
CA LEU A 116 -3.15 -16.69 1.76
C LEU A 116 -1.77 -17.07 1.21
N GLY A 117 -1.17 -18.15 1.68
CA GLY A 117 0.11 -18.65 1.16
C GLY A 117 0.05 -18.96 -0.35
N TYR A 118 -1.01 -19.63 -0.80
CA TYR A 118 -1.22 -19.90 -2.23
C TYR A 118 -1.49 -18.64 -3.04
N GLN A 119 -2.27 -17.70 -2.51
CA GLN A 119 -2.55 -16.42 -3.16
C GLN A 119 -1.27 -15.58 -3.32
N LEU A 120 -0.44 -15.50 -2.29
CA LEU A 120 0.86 -14.82 -2.33
C LEU A 120 1.81 -15.46 -3.34
N ALA A 121 1.88 -16.79 -3.40
CA ALA A 121 2.69 -17.48 -4.41
C ALA A 121 2.22 -17.13 -5.83
N ARG A 122 0.91 -17.13 -6.09
CA ARG A 122 0.33 -16.73 -7.39
C ARG A 122 0.61 -15.27 -7.73
N LEU A 123 0.50 -14.37 -6.76
CA LEU A 123 0.85 -12.96 -6.90
C LEU A 123 2.32 -12.81 -7.31
N HIS A 124 3.25 -13.41 -6.56
CA HIS A 124 4.68 -13.32 -6.85
C HIS A 124 5.07 -13.96 -8.19
N MET A 125 4.30 -14.95 -8.66
CA MET A 125 4.50 -15.57 -9.96
C MET A 125 3.94 -14.75 -11.13
N SER A 126 3.07 -13.76 -10.88
CA SER A 126 2.44 -12.95 -11.92
C SER A 126 3.43 -12.04 -12.65
N ASP A 127 3.08 -11.61 -13.86
CA ASP A 127 3.89 -10.67 -14.62
C ASP A 127 3.80 -9.26 -14.01
N ALA A 128 4.94 -8.73 -13.58
CA ALA A 128 5.07 -7.39 -13.03
C ALA A 128 5.52 -6.35 -14.07
N SER A 129 5.70 -6.74 -15.34
CA SER A 129 6.22 -5.87 -16.42
C SER A 129 5.36 -4.63 -16.64
N ALA A 130 4.05 -4.71 -16.40
CA ALA A 130 3.10 -3.60 -16.53
C ALA A 130 3.41 -2.41 -15.61
N PHE A 131 4.13 -2.63 -14.51
CA PHE A 131 4.43 -1.60 -13.50
C PHE A 131 5.82 -0.98 -13.66
N THR A 132 6.58 -1.42 -14.66
CA THR A 132 7.94 -0.97 -14.94
C THR A 132 8.09 -0.62 -16.42
N LYS A 133 9.22 0.00 -16.79
CA LYS A 133 9.46 0.44 -18.18
C LYS A 133 10.95 0.46 -18.51
N GLY A 134 11.27 0.50 -19.80
CA GLY A 134 12.63 0.67 -20.29
C GLY A 134 13.57 -0.52 -20.02
N GLY A 135 13.01 -1.74 -19.87
CA GLY A 135 13.79 -2.94 -19.57
C GLY A 135 14.43 -2.95 -18.17
N MET A 136 13.87 -2.19 -17.23
CA MET A 136 14.32 -2.09 -15.84
C MET A 136 13.24 -2.69 -14.94
N PRO A 137 13.33 -3.99 -14.57
CA PRO A 137 12.22 -4.73 -13.97
C PRO A 137 12.07 -4.50 -12.46
N PHE A 138 13.04 -3.85 -11.79
CA PHE A 138 12.99 -3.64 -10.34
C PHE A 138 12.63 -2.19 -10.00
N GLY A 139 11.60 -2.03 -9.19
CA GLY A 139 11.04 -0.75 -8.77
C GLY A 139 9.55 -0.67 -9.08
N PHE A 140 9.04 0.55 -9.17
CA PHE A 140 7.64 0.83 -9.44
C PHE A 140 7.52 2.14 -10.20
N PHE A 141 6.39 2.37 -10.87
CA PHE A 141 6.22 3.56 -11.69
C PHE A 141 6.17 4.87 -10.88
N ARG A 142 5.97 4.79 -9.56
CA ARG A 142 6.00 5.92 -8.62
C ARG A 142 6.68 5.53 -7.29
N ASN A 143 7.36 6.48 -6.66
CA ASN A 143 7.72 6.37 -5.25
C ASN A 143 6.46 6.27 -4.38
N ASN A 144 6.55 5.52 -3.30
CA ASN A 144 5.47 5.35 -2.34
C ASN A 144 5.99 5.54 -0.92
N TYR A 145 5.37 4.90 0.06
CA TYR A 145 5.71 5.04 1.47
C TYR A 145 5.86 3.67 2.12
N ILE A 146 6.70 3.60 3.15
CA ILE A 146 6.80 2.49 4.11
C ILE A 146 6.74 3.10 5.51
N GLY A 147 5.62 2.86 6.20
CA GLY A 147 5.23 3.72 7.32
C GLY A 147 5.12 5.19 6.86
N ALA A 148 5.70 6.12 7.61
CA ALA A 148 5.70 7.54 7.28
C ALA A 148 6.84 7.96 6.31
N SER A 149 7.78 7.06 6.03
CA SER A 149 8.97 7.37 5.24
C SER A 149 8.73 7.15 3.75
N VAL A 150 9.26 8.06 2.93
CA VAL A 150 9.26 7.89 1.46
C VAL A 150 10.08 6.67 1.09
N GLN A 151 9.49 5.78 0.31
CA GLN A 151 10.15 4.63 -0.29
C GLN A 151 10.41 4.90 -1.78
N ILE A 152 11.70 4.94 -2.12
CA ILE A 152 12.18 5.25 -3.47
C ILE A 152 11.95 4.02 -4.37
N ASN A 153 11.38 4.21 -5.55
CA ASN A 153 11.06 3.14 -6.51
C ASN A 153 11.66 3.38 -7.89
N THR A 154 12.71 4.21 -7.96
CA THR A 154 13.49 4.43 -9.19
C THR A 154 13.85 3.10 -9.82
N LEU A 155 13.47 2.93 -11.09
CA LEU A 155 13.64 1.67 -11.80
C LEU A 155 15.12 1.31 -12.00
N LYS A 156 15.46 0.04 -11.84
CA LYS A 156 16.80 -0.51 -12.02
C LYS A 156 16.78 -1.83 -12.80
N LYS A 157 17.92 -2.14 -13.42
CA LYS A 157 18.13 -3.41 -14.14
C LYS A 157 18.48 -4.58 -13.22
N SER A 158 19.20 -4.29 -12.14
CA SER A 158 19.66 -5.25 -11.13
C SER A 158 18.84 -5.12 -9.86
N TRP A 159 18.48 -6.25 -9.26
CA TRP A 159 17.82 -6.30 -7.96
C TRP A 159 18.76 -5.81 -6.86
N ILE A 160 20.03 -6.22 -6.92
CA ILE A 160 21.02 -5.86 -5.92
C ILE A 160 21.23 -4.34 -5.91
N ASP A 161 21.33 -3.72 -7.08
CA ASP A 161 21.42 -2.26 -7.20
C ASP A 161 20.16 -1.56 -6.69
N PHE A 162 18.99 -2.10 -7.00
CA PHE A 162 17.72 -1.56 -6.50
C PHE A 162 17.64 -1.64 -4.97
N PHE A 163 17.93 -2.80 -4.40
CA PHE A 163 17.86 -3.02 -2.96
C PHE A 163 18.89 -2.16 -2.22
N ARG A 164 20.10 -2.01 -2.78
CA ARG A 164 21.13 -1.13 -2.23
C ARG A 164 20.67 0.33 -2.24
N ASP A 165 20.41 0.87 -3.42
CA ASP A 165 20.27 2.32 -3.64
C ASP A 165 18.89 2.82 -3.19
N CYS A 166 17.86 1.98 -3.24
CA CYS A 166 16.46 2.36 -3.04
C CYS A 166 15.82 1.75 -1.78
N ARG A 167 16.50 0.85 -1.05
CA ARG A 167 16.02 0.30 0.23
C ARG A 167 17.00 0.53 1.37
N LEU A 168 18.20 -0.06 1.29
CA LEU A 168 19.15 -0.02 2.41
C LEU A 168 19.79 1.36 2.59
N GLU A 169 20.37 1.93 1.53
CA GLU A 169 21.10 3.20 1.61
C GLU A 169 20.22 4.36 2.13
N PRO A 170 18.96 4.56 1.67
CA PRO A 170 18.10 5.61 2.21
C PRO A 170 17.81 5.44 3.71
N GLN A 171 17.58 4.21 4.17
CA GLN A 171 17.31 3.91 5.58
C GLN A 171 18.54 4.15 6.45
N ILE A 172 19.73 3.75 5.98
CA ILE A 172 21.00 4.01 6.67
C ILE A 172 21.25 5.52 6.79
N LYS A 173 21.00 6.29 5.72
CA LYS A 173 21.12 7.76 5.75
C LYS A 173 20.15 8.40 6.74
N MET A 174 18.90 7.94 6.81
CA MET A 174 17.94 8.43 7.80
C MET A 174 18.35 8.10 9.23
N ALA A 175 19.01 6.95 9.43
CA ALA A 175 19.50 6.52 10.72
C ALA A 175 20.88 7.09 11.09
N GLU A 176 21.56 7.82 10.20
CA GLU A 176 22.98 8.20 10.33
C GLU A 176 23.29 8.91 11.65
N ALA A 177 22.40 9.80 12.11
CA ALA A 177 22.55 10.51 13.39
C ALA A 177 22.53 9.61 14.64
N PHE A 178 22.08 8.37 14.49
CA PHE A 178 22.00 7.36 15.56
C PHE A 178 23.09 6.29 15.44
N LEU A 179 23.98 6.39 14.45
CA LEU A 179 25.04 5.42 14.18
C LEU A 179 26.41 6.00 14.53
N ASP A 180 27.25 5.20 15.18
CA ASP A 180 28.65 5.55 15.40
C ASP A 180 29.51 5.34 14.14
N SER A 181 30.75 5.84 14.16
CA SER A 181 31.65 5.74 13.02
C SER A 181 32.02 4.30 12.62
N GLU A 182 32.02 3.37 13.57
CA GLU A 182 32.29 1.96 13.28
C GLU A 182 31.10 1.32 12.57
N GLN A 183 29.88 1.61 13.02
CA GLN A 183 28.63 1.17 12.40
C GLN A 183 28.50 1.72 10.98
N LEU A 184 28.77 3.02 10.77
CA LEU A 184 28.74 3.62 9.42
C LEU A 184 29.76 2.97 8.48
N LYS A 185 30.96 2.65 8.98
CA LYS A 185 31.95 1.89 8.21
C LYS A 185 31.43 0.50 7.83
N LYS A 186 30.79 -0.22 8.75
CA LYS A 186 30.17 -1.53 8.48
C LYS A 186 29.04 -1.43 7.46
N CYS A 187 28.20 -0.39 7.54
CA CYS A 187 27.17 -0.11 6.55
C CYS A 187 27.77 0.12 5.16
N GLY A 188 28.82 0.92 5.05
CA GLY A 188 29.52 1.14 3.77
C GLY A 188 30.10 -0.14 3.19
N VAL A 189 30.73 -0.98 4.03
CA VAL A 189 31.23 -2.30 3.61
C VAL A 189 30.10 -3.20 3.14
N LEU A 190 28.97 -3.25 3.86
CA LEU A 190 27.80 -4.04 3.46
C LEU A 190 27.26 -3.59 2.11
N LEU A 191 26.98 -2.30 1.94
CA LEU A 191 26.44 -1.74 0.70
C LEU A 191 27.37 -2.00 -0.50
N GLY A 192 28.69 -1.94 -0.30
CA GLY A 192 29.68 -2.21 -1.34
C GLY A 192 29.88 -3.69 -1.70
N HIS A 193 29.24 -4.62 -0.99
CA HIS A 193 29.46 -6.07 -1.16
C HIS A 193 28.17 -6.91 -1.11
N LEU A 194 27.02 -6.31 -1.41
CA LEU A 194 25.73 -7.03 -1.37
C LEU A 194 25.68 -8.24 -2.33
N ASP A 195 26.45 -8.21 -3.42
CA ASP A 195 26.65 -9.31 -4.37
C ASP A 195 27.27 -10.57 -3.74
N LYS A 196 27.94 -10.45 -2.58
CA LYS A 196 28.43 -11.59 -1.83
C LYS A 196 27.35 -12.28 -0.99
N TYR A 197 26.21 -11.61 -0.77
CA TYR A 197 25.16 -12.07 0.14
C TYR A 197 23.81 -12.30 -0.55
N LEU A 198 23.59 -11.65 -1.69
CA LEU A 198 22.34 -11.67 -2.45
C LEU A 198 22.61 -12.16 -3.87
N GLU A 199 21.65 -12.91 -4.40
CA GLU A 199 21.64 -13.35 -5.79
C GLU A 199 20.64 -12.50 -6.59
N GLU A 200 20.92 -12.33 -7.88
CA GLU A 200 19.97 -11.75 -8.80
C GLU A 200 18.81 -12.74 -9.03
N PRO A 201 17.55 -12.33 -8.81
CA PRO A 201 16.42 -13.21 -9.03
C PRO A 201 16.19 -13.40 -10.54
N ALA A 202 15.65 -14.57 -10.91
CA ALA A 202 15.33 -14.87 -12.31
C ALA A 202 14.27 -13.93 -12.92
N LYS A 203 13.42 -13.33 -12.08
CA LYS A 203 12.42 -12.33 -12.47
C LYS A 203 12.06 -11.40 -11.30
N ALA A 204 11.50 -10.24 -11.63
CA ALA A 204 10.84 -9.38 -10.65
C ALA A 204 9.43 -9.89 -10.33
N SER A 205 9.00 -9.64 -9.09
CA SER A 205 7.66 -9.97 -8.59
C SER A 205 6.99 -8.71 -8.07
N LEU A 206 5.68 -8.58 -8.27
CA LEU A 206 4.89 -7.58 -7.57
C LEU A 206 4.81 -7.98 -6.09
N LEU A 207 5.16 -7.06 -5.19
CA LEU A 207 5.17 -7.29 -3.75
C LEU A 207 4.12 -6.42 -3.06
N HIS A 208 3.53 -6.93 -1.98
CA HIS A 208 2.74 -6.10 -1.06
C HIS A 208 3.60 -4.98 -0.44
N GLY A 209 4.86 -5.28 -0.11
CA GLY A 209 5.84 -4.31 0.39
C GLY A 209 5.84 -4.12 1.91
N ASP A 210 4.72 -4.38 2.59
CA ASP A 210 4.60 -4.32 4.06
C ASP A 210 3.72 -5.46 4.63
N LEU A 211 4.07 -6.72 4.35
CA LEU A 211 3.21 -7.86 4.70
C LEU A 211 3.59 -8.45 6.06
N TRP A 212 2.81 -8.12 7.09
CA TRP A 212 2.92 -8.67 8.44
C TRP A 212 1.53 -8.82 9.07
N GLY A 213 1.43 -9.40 10.27
CA GLY A 213 0.15 -9.77 10.89
C GLY A 213 -0.86 -8.62 11.06
N GLY A 214 -0.42 -7.36 11.11
CA GLY A 214 -1.30 -6.19 11.15
C GLY A 214 -1.93 -5.82 9.80
N ASN A 215 -1.35 -6.26 8.69
CA ASN A 215 -1.81 -5.97 7.32
C ASN A 215 -2.44 -7.20 6.64
N VAL A 216 -2.80 -8.22 7.43
CA VAL A 216 -3.47 -9.42 6.95
C VAL A 216 -4.75 -9.60 7.73
N MET A 217 -5.86 -9.74 7.01
CA MET A 217 -7.17 -10.02 7.61
C MET A 217 -7.82 -11.23 6.94
N SER A 218 -8.64 -11.94 7.70
CA SER A 218 -9.61 -12.89 7.17
C SER A 218 -10.97 -12.24 7.26
N ASP A 219 -11.86 -12.59 6.34
CA ASP A 219 -13.25 -12.16 6.40
C ASP A 219 -14.20 -13.34 6.68
N THR A 220 -15.47 -13.02 6.88
CA THR A 220 -16.54 -14.00 7.10
C THR A 220 -16.91 -14.75 5.82
N GLU A 221 -16.56 -14.22 4.65
CA GLU A 221 -16.82 -14.82 3.34
C GLU A 221 -15.71 -15.80 2.90
N LYS A 222 -14.65 -15.94 3.70
CA LYS A 222 -13.45 -16.73 3.43
C LYS A 222 -12.78 -16.36 2.10
N ARG A 223 -12.80 -15.08 1.76
CA ARG A 223 -11.96 -14.51 0.70
C ARG A 223 -10.51 -14.50 1.20
#